data_AF-A0A850API5-F1
#
_entry.id   AF-A0A850API5-F1
#
_cell.length_a   1.000
_cell.length_b   1.000
_cell.length_c   1.000
_cell.angle_alpha   90.00
_cell.angle_beta   90.00
_cell.angle_gamma   90.00
#
_symmetry.space_group_name_H-M   'P 1'
#
loop_
_entity.id
_entity.type
_entity.pdbx_description
1 polymer ?
#
loop_
_entity_poly.entity_id
_entity_poly.type
_entity_poly.pdbx_seq_one_letter_code
_entity_poly.pdbx_strand_id
1 'polypeptide(L)'
;MAEQRFKGSWILKILIVLLALVLVAVIYIPDKTWNVERKLIETSRDNMLALYEAENYHYSKTKRYIPGDSLETLITFADSDSALIARQKIGQLTHELSRNLDGIMQLPAIKALVPISKSLNEITDELNFNSRYFSKYEHIAAQSDAVLSGLPRFSSGSVDFPNFSIMKNYVDSLSILKERIGDYKLQNAALLGQRYLDSLNAHISNIEMGTVTRAWNVEYDKISTLLKDVKKTDIVLVSTVADRTKKFIDRIKASMDDLGRINLGENIQMLQMQKDYLNQTHESFLTQQNFFVSQNYGIMQLNEVDSLLVKLSEDNLYCPDTFEGKHRYIVHYRPDHAGIVVECPNLLDNFQKQLIAATAPLKDLSLYPVVGRINGALENTMQVMNETKDKYRLSRYSTEILLSMKEVEAEMKQEMENVRFYRYVKRVQTFVDTVETEKRLSALKPMIEDVLAPMDTLADHIEKRDVADIEKKLNYFGRKIQLIDSLVANTSQIPANVRREIPPFKNSFENVYAALNEIKSAINPADAQKLRQASDEIEKSLVKTLNGYHERIYGVFFHVEHTNHGFVENGNKSWEER
;
A
#
# COMPACT_ATOMS: atom_id res chain seq x y z
N MET A 1 41.49 -12.58 64.70
CA MET A 1 40.68 -11.61 63.95
C MET A 1 39.35 -12.27 63.67
N ALA A 2 38.28 -11.79 64.30
CA ALA A 2 36.95 -12.36 64.12
C ALA A 2 36.44 -12.04 62.72
N GLU A 3 36.14 -13.06 61.93
CA GLU A 3 35.37 -12.93 60.69
C GLU A 3 33.95 -12.47 61.05
N GLN A 4 33.73 -11.16 61.08
CA GLN A 4 32.38 -10.61 61.00
C GLN A 4 31.83 -10.94 59.61
N ARG A 5 31.15 -12.09 59.50
CA ARG A 5 30.21 -12.34 58.41
C ARG A 5 29.12 -11.27 58.49
N PHE A 6 29.27 -10.21 57.71
CA PHE A 6 28.21 -9.23 57.48
C PHE A 6 26.96 -10.00 57.03
N LYS A 7 25.97 -10.15 57.92
CA LYS A 7 24.63 -10.60 57.54
C LYS A 7 24.09 -9.52 56.60
N GLY A 8 24.21 -9.76 55.30
CA GLY A 8 23.74 -8.83 54.27
C GLY A 8 22.32 -8.40 54.59
N SER A 9 22.12 -7.09 54.69
CA SER A 9 20.84 -6.50 55.07
C SER A 9 19.72 -7.04 54.19
N TRP A 10 18.70 -7.63 54.82
CA TRP A 10 17.52 -8.15 54.14
C TRP A 10 16.83 -7.07 53.30
N ILE A 11 16.90 -5.81 53.77
CA ILE A 11 16.42 -4.62 53.06
C ILE A 11 17.15 -4.45 51.72
N LEU A 12 18.48 -4.64 51.69
CA LEU A 12 19.27 -4.52 50.46
C LEU A 12 18.90 -5.61 49.44
N LYS A 13 18.64 -6.83 49.90
CA LYS A 13 18.19 -7.93 49.02
C LYS A 13 16.82 -7.63 48.40
N ILE A 14 15.88 -7.13 49.20
CA ILE A 14 14.56 -6.71 48.70
C ILE A 14 14.71 -5.56 47.72
N LEU A 15 15.55 -4.57 48.02
CA LEU A 15 15.82 -3.45 47.14
C LEU A 15 16.41 -3.90 45.79
N ILE A 16 17.36 -4.83 45.79
CA ILE A 16 17.97 -5.38 44.57
C ILE A 16 16.91 -6.11 43.73
N VAL A 17 16.05 -6.93 44.35
CA VAL A 17 14.96 -7.63 43.65
C VAL A 17 13.97 -6.62 43.07
N LEU A 18 13.61 -5.57 43.82
CA LEU A 18 12.70 -4.53 43.36
C LEU A 18 13.31 -3.73 42.20
N LEU A 19 14.59 -3.35 42.27
CA LEU A 19 15.30 -2.68 41.18
C LEU A 19 15.43 -3.57 39.94
N ALA A 20 15.66 -4.87 40.11
CA ALA A 20 15.68 -5.82 39.00
C ALA A 20 14.29 -5.95 38.34
N LEU A 21 13.22 -5.99 39.13
CA LEU A 21 11.85 -5.99 38.61
C LEU A 21 11.51 -4.68 37.86
N VAL A 22 11.92 -3.53 38.41
CA VAL A 22 11.76 -2.23 37.75
C VAL A 22 12.55 -2.19 36.44
N LEU A 23 13.79 -2.69 36.42
CA LEU A 23 14.61 -2.76 35.20
C LEU A 23 13.95 -3.63 34.12
N VAL A 24 13.45 -4.81 34.49
CA VAL A 24 12.71 -5.70 33.57
C VAL A 24 11.46 -5.00 33.04
N ALA A 25 10.69 -4.32 33.91
CA ALA A 25 9.51 -3.57 33.49
C ALA A 25 9.83 -2.42 32.53
N VAL A 26 10.90 -1.65 32.80
CA VAL A 26 11.36 -0.54 31.95
C VAL A 26 11.83 -1.02 30.57
N ILE A 27 12.32 -2.25 30.45
CA ILE A 27 12.73 -2.81 29.14
C ILE A 27 11.55 -3.45 28.42
N TYR A 28 10.74 -4.27 29.11
CA TYR A 28 9.71 -5.10 28.47
C TYR A 28 8.43 -4.34 28.13
N ILE A 29 8.05 -3.34 28.94
CA ILE A 29 6.81 -2.58 28.72
C ILE A 29 6.91 -1.73 27.43
N PRO A 30 7.96 -0.91 27.19
CA PRO A 30 8.08 -0.15 25.96
C PRO A 30 8.11 -1.02 24.70
N ASP A 31 8.88 -2.11 24.71
CA ASP A 31 8.97 -3.01 23.55
C ASP A 31 7.59 -3.62 23.22
N LYS A 32 6.85 -4.08 24.23
CA LYS A 32 5.48 -4.58 24.02
C LYS A 32 4.56 -3.48 23.50
N THR A 33 4.65 -2.26 24.03
CA THR A 33 3.84 -1.12 23.61
C THR A 33 4.13 -0.72 22.16
N TRP A 34 5.40 -0.54 21.79
CA TRP A 34 5.81 -0.19 20.42
C TRP A 34 5.43 -1.28 19.40
N ASN A 35 5.50 -2.55 19.79
CA ASN A 35 5.06 -3.64 18.91
C ASN A 35 3.53 -3.63 18.71
N VAL A 36 2.76 -3.25 19.72
CA VAL A 36 1.30 -3.06 19.58
C VAL A 36 1.00 -1.86 18.68
N GLU A 37 1.65 -0.72 18.89
CA GLU A 37 1.51 0.47 18.04
C GLU A 37 1.84 0.18 16.58
N ARG A 38 2.99 -0.47 16.31
CA ARG A 38 3.37 -0.86 14.95
C ARG A 38 2.31 -1.74 14.31
N LYS A 39 1.81 -2.73 15.05
CA LYS A 39 0.78 -3.63 14.55
C LYS A 39 -0.54 -2.90 14.28
N LEU A 40 -0.92 -1.92 15.11
CA LEU A 40 -2.11 -1.09 14.89
C LEU A 40 -1.97 -0.23 13.64
N ILE A 41 -0.82 0.42 13.45
CA ILE A 41 -0.53 1.22 12.25
C ILE A 41 -0.56 0.34 10.99
N GLU A 42 0.13 -0.80 11.01
CA GLU A 42 0.15 -1.76 9.89
C GLU A 42 -1.28 -2.25 9.58
N THR A 43 -2.01 -2.71 10.59
CA THR A 43 -3.39 -3.19 10.42
C THR A 43 -4.30 -2.09 9.89
N SER A 44 -4.13 -0.85 10.36
CA SER A 44 -4.95 0.26 9.88
C SER A 44 -4.69 0.58 8.42
N ARG A 45 -3.41 0.63 8.01
CA ARG A 45 -3.02 0.88 6.61
C ARG A 45 -3.46 -0.27 5.70
N ASP A 46 -3.31 -1.51 6.15
CA ASP A 46 -3.78 -2.69 5.43
C ASP A 46 -5.31 -2.67 5.26
N ASN A 47 -6.06 -2.27 6.29
CA ASN A 47 -7.51 -2.11 6.20
C ASN A 47 -7.91 -1.02 5.19
N MET A 48 -7.24 0.14 5.21
CA MET A 48 -7.48 1.20 4.22
C MET A 48 -7.20 0.74 2.80
N LEU A 49 -6.09 0.01 2.58
CA LEU A 49 -5.75 -0.55 1.27
C LEU A 49 -6.75 -1.62 0.83
N ALA A 50 -7.17 -2.51 1.73
CA ALA A 50 -8.17 -3.51 1.44
C ALA A 50 -9.50 -2.87 1.00
N LEU A 51 -9.94 -1.83 1.69
CA LEU A 51 -11.15 -1.07 1.33
C LEU A 51 -11.00 -0.35 -0.01
N TYR A 52 -9.86 0.31 -0.23
CA TYR A 52 -9.56 1.01 -1.48
C TYR A 52 -9.61 0.04 -2.68
N GLU A 53 -8.94 -1.11 -2.57
CA GLU A 53 -8.94 -2.14 -3.61
C GLU A 53 -10.30 -2.82 -3.76
N ALA A 54 -11.06 -3.01 -2.68
CA ALA A 54 -12.42 -3.53 -2.74
C ALA A 54 -13.37 -2.64 -3.52
N GLU A 55 -13.32 -1.33 -3.28
CA GLU A 55 -14.12 -0.35 -4.02
C GLU A 55 -13.70 -0.26 -5.49
N ASN A 56 -12.40 -0.25 -5.78
CA ASN A 56 -11.91 -0.28 -7.16
C ASN A 56 -12.32 -1.56 -7.88
N TYR A 57 -12.24 -2.71 -7.21
CA TYR A 57 -12.68 -3.98 -7.75
C TYR A 57 -14.18 -3.95 -8.06
N HIS A 58 -15.00 -3.48 -7.12
CA HIS A 58 -16.44 -3.30 -7.31
C HIS A 58 -16.74 -2.35 -8.48
N TYR A 59 -16.11 -1.16 -8.52
CA TYR A 59 -16.27 -0.18 -9.59
C TYR A 59 -15.87 -0.75 -10.95
N SER A 60 -14.80 -1.55 -11.03
CA SER A 60 -14.36 -2.16 -12.29
C SER A 60 -15.46 -3.01 -12.93
N LYS A 61 -16.29 -3.65 -12.10
CA LYS A 61 -17.37 -4.57 -12.49
C LYS A 61 -18.72 -3.86 -12.69
N THR A 62 -19.08 -2.93 -11.81
CA THR A 62 -20.41 -2.31 -11.77
C THR A 62 -20.45 -0.88 -12.33
N LYS A 63 -19.28 -0.27 -12.52
CA LYS A 63 -19.10 1.15 -12.90
C LYS A 63 -19.70 2.13 -11.89
N ARG A 64 -19.86 1.71 -10.63
CA ARG A 64 -20.38 2.52 -9.52
C ARG A 64 -19.62 2.23 -8.24
N TYR A 65 -19.34 3.28 -7.46
CA TYR A 65 -18.81 3.15 -6.09
C TYR A 65 -19.94 2.91 -5.10
N ILE A 66 -19.61 2.30 -3.98
CA ILE A 66 -20.56 2.07 -2.89
C ILE A 66 -20.58 3.31 -1.98
N PRO A 67 -21.76 3.78 -1.54
CA PRO A 67 -21.82 4.83 -0.53
C PRO A 67 -21.10 4.40 0.76
N GLY A 68 -20.39 5.33 1.40
CA GLY A 68 -19.63 5.05 2.64
C GLY A 68 -20.47 4.50 3.80
N ASP A 69 -21.79 4.69 3.79
CA ASP A 69 -22.72 4.16 4.79
C ASP A 69 -23.14 2.69 4.53
N SER A 70 -22.60 2.04 3.50
CA SER A 70 -23.00 0.69 3.08
C SER A 70 -21.82 -0.22 2.72
N LEU A 71 -20.66 -0.03 3.35
CA LEU A 71 -19.43 -0.77 3.06
C LEU A 71 -19.57 -2.30 3.25
N GLU A 72 -20.52 -2.79 4.04
CA GLU A 72 -20.83 -4.22 4.20
C GLU A 72 -21.22 -4.88 2.87
N THR A 73 -21.73 -4.09 1.92
CA THR A 73 -22.04 -4.57 0.58
C THR A 73 -20.78 -4.93 -0.21
N LEU A 74 -19.60 -4.37 0.10
CA LEU A 74 -18.33 -4.80 -0.48
C LEU A 74 -17.96 -6.22 -0.05
N ILE A 75 -18.18 -6.55 1.23
CA ILE A 75 -17.97 -7.90 1.77
C ILE A 75 -18.90 -8.87 1.06
N THR A 76 -20.20 -8.55 1.04
CA THR A 76 -21.21 -9.37 0.36
C THR A 76 -20.91 -9.55 -1.13
N PHE A 77 -20.39 -8.50 -1.78
CA PHE A 77 -19.97 -8.54 -3.17
C PHE A 77 -18.78 -9.49 -3.37
N ALA A 78 -17.72 -9.35 -2.58
CA ALA A 78 -16.54 -10.23 -2.63
C ALA A 78 -16.93 -11.70 -2.37
N ASP A 79 -17.78 -11.94 -1.37
CA ASP A 79 -18.31 -13.27 -1.01
C ASP A 79 -19.24 -13.88 -2.07
N SER A 80 -19.82 -13.05 -2.95
CA SER A 80 -20.69 -13.49 -4.04
C SER A 80 -19.97 -13.64 -5.38
N ASP A 81 -18.74 -13.16 -5.51
CA ASP A 81 -17.97 -13.23 -6.76
C ASP A 81 -17.48 -14.66 -7.00
N SER A 82 -18.20 -15.38 -7.86
CA SER A 82 -17.88 -16.76 -8.21
C SER A 82 -16.45 -16.96 -8.77
N ALA A 83 -15.85 -15.96 -9.43
CA ALA A 83 -14.50 -16.07 -9.96
C ALA A 83 -13.44 -15.90 -8.85
N LEU A 84 -13.69 -15.01 -7.87
CA LEU A 84 -12.84 -14.86 -6.69
C LEU A 84 -12.89 -16.14 -5.83
N ILE A 85 -14.10 -16.63 -5.53
CA ILE A 85 -14.33 -17.86 -4.75
C ILE A 85 -13.66 -19.06 -5.44
N ALA A 86 -13.79 -19.18 -6.76
CA ALA A 86 -13.13 -20.25 -7.51
C ALA A 86 -11.61 -20.19 -7.37
N ARG A 87 -10.99 -19.00 -7.52
CA ARG A 87 -9.53 -18.82 -7.36
C ARG A 87 -9.07 -19.12 -5.93
N GLN A 88 -9.78 -18.66 -4.91
CA GLN A 88 -9.52 -19.00 -3.51
C GLN A 88 -9.58 -20.52 -3.29
N LYS A 89 -10.61 -21.17 -3.84
CA LYS A 89 -10.78 -22.62 -3.73
C LYS A 89 -9.66 -23.38 -4.44
N ILE A 90 -9.23 -22.95 -5.64
CA ILE A 90 -8.05 -23.50 -6.32
C ILE A 90 -6.83 -23.39 -5.41
N GLY A 91 -6.59 -22.23 -4.81
CA GLY A 91 -5.47 -22.03 -3.89
C GLY A 91 -5.49 -22.98 -2.68
N GLN A 92 -6.66 -23.14 -2.05
CA GLN A 92 -6.85 -24.09 -0.95
C GLN A 92 -6.53 -25.53 -1.36
N LEU A 93 -7.10 -25.99 -2.47
CA LEU A 93 -6.88 -27.35 -2.99
C LEU A 93 -5.41 -27.56 -3.43
N THR A 94 -4.77 -26.52 -3.97
CA THR A 94 -3.33 -26.55 -4.34
C THR A 94 -2.46 -26.73 -3.09
N HIS A 95 -2.73 -25.98 -2.02
CA HIS A 95 -2.01 -26.11 -0.75
C HIS A 95 -2.23 -27.45 -0.07
N GLU A 96 -3.45 -28.00 -0.13
CA GLU A 96 -3.75 -29.33 0.38
C GLU A 96 -2.94 -30.41 -0.36
N LEU A 97 -2.94 -30.37 -1.70
CA LEU A 97 -2.13 -31.29 -2.51
C LEU A 97 -0.64 -31.12 -2.22
N SER A 98 -0.14 -29.88 -2.18
CA SER A 98 1.26 -29.60 -1.85
C SER A 98 1.65 -30.17 -0.49
N ARG A 99 0.78 -30.05 0.53
CA ARG A 99 1.04 -30.58 1.88
C ARG A 99 1.14 -32.10 1.88
N ASN A 100 0.31 -32.79 1.09
CA ASN A 100 0.38 -34.24 0.96
C ASN A 100 1.65 -34.68 0.21
N LEU A 101 2.01 -33.98 -0.87
CA LEU A 101 3.28 -34.22 -1.57
C LEU A 101 4.48 -33.98 -0.63
N ASP A 102 4.41 -32.95 0.22
CA ASP A 102 5.40 -32.70 1.27
C ASP A 102 5.48 -33.84 2.29
N GLY A 103 4.33 -34.35 2.74
CA GLY A 103 4.25 -35.51 3.62
C GLY A 103 4.99 -36.72 3.06
N ILE A 104 4.85 -36.98 1.75
CA ILE A 104 5.59 -38.04 1.06
C ILE A 104 7.09 -37.73 1.02
N MET A 105 7.48 -36.50 0.64
CA MET A 105 8.89 -36.10 0.54
C MET A 105 9.64 -36.13 1.89
N GLN A 106 8.92 -36.07 3.02
CA GLN A 106 9.49 -36.16 4.37
C GLN A 106 9.63 -37.60 4.89
N LEU A 107 9.14 -38.61 4.16
CA LEU A 107 9.34 -40.01 4.57
C LEU A 107 10.83 -40.34 4.62
N PRO A 108 11.32 -41.05 5.66
CA PRO A 108 12.76 -41.27 5.86
C PRO A 108 13.51 -41.79 4.62
N ALA A 109 13.00 -42.82 3.94
CA ALA A 109 13.67 -43.39 2.77
C ALA A 109 13.70 -42.42 1.58
N ILE A 110 12.61 -41.70 1.34
CA ILE A 110 12.49 -40.70 0.27
C ILE A 110 13.42 -39.52 0.55
N LYS A 111 13.40 -39.01 1.79
CA LYS A 111 14.27 -37.94 2.26
C LYS A 111 15.76 -38.29 2.15
N ALA A 112 16.12 -39.56 2.31
CA ALA A 112 17.49 -40.03 2.08
C ALA A 112 17.85 -40.14 0.58
N LEU A 113 16.89 -40.44 -0.30
CA LEU A 113 17.13 -40.53 -1.75
C LEU A 113 17.30 -39.15 -2.43
N VAL A 114 16.59 -38.12 -1.97
CA VAL A 114 16.64 -36.77 -2.57
C VAL A 114 18.06 -36.20 -2.65
N PRO A 115 18.87 -36.19 -1.56
CA PRO A 115 20.24 -35.69 -1.61
C PRO A 115 21.14 -36.50 -2.54
N ILE A 116 20.89 -37.80 -2.70
CA ILE A 116 21.67 -38.66 -3.59
C ILE A 116 21.49 -38.19 -5.02
N SER A 117 20.24 -38.05 -5.46
CA SER A 117 19.93 -37.62 -6.82
C SER A 117 20.49 -36.23 -7.14
N LYS A 118 20.22 -35.26 -6.26
CA LYS A 118 20.74 -33.90 -6.41
C LYS A 118 22.27 -33.88 -6.52
N SER A 119 22.95 -34.62 -5.65
CA SER A 119 24.41 -34.63 -5.63
C SER A 119 25.03 -35.35 -6.85
N LEU A 120 24.37 -36.36 -7.42
CA LEU A 120 24.82 -37.01 -8.66
C LEU A 120 24.80 -36.03 -9.84
N ASN A 121 23.74 -35.24 -9.96
CA ASN A 121 23.65 -34.17 -10.97
C ASN A 121 24.69 -33.08 -10.71
N GLU A 122 24.83 -32.62 -9.46
CA GLU A 122 25.83 -31.61 -9.07
C GLU A 122 27.27 -32.07 -9.39
N ILE A 123 27.60 -33.35 -9.19
CA ILE A 123 28.92 -33.89 -9.56
C ILE A 123 29.09 -33.87 -11.08
N THR A 124 28.09 -34.33 -11.83
CA THR A 124 28.14 -34.37 -13.31
C THR A 124 28.34 -32.98 -13.89
N ASP A 125 27.56 -32.00 -13.41
CA ASP A 125 27.63 -30.61 -13.84
C ASP A 125 28.98 -29.97 -13.49
N GLU A 126 29.49 -30.20 -12.28
CA GLU A 126 30.81 -29.70 -11.87
C GLU A 126 31.94 -30.25 -12.73
N LEU A 127 31.93 -31.56 -13.02
CA LEU A 127 32.98 -32.17 -13.82
C LEU A 127 32.92 -31.68 -15.28
N ASN A 128 31.73 -31.58 -15.86
CA ASN A 128 31.53 -31.04 -17.21
C ASN A 128 31.95 -29.57 -17.30
N PHE A 129 31.56 -28.74 -16.33
CA PHE A 129 31.91 -27.32 -16.28
C PHE A 129 33.43 -27.11 -16.21
N ASN A 130 34.15 -27.98 -15.49
CA ASN A 130 35.60 -27.89 -15.32
C ASN A 130 36.41 -28.70 -16.35
N SER A 131 35.76 -29.33 -17.33
CA SER A 131 36.41 -30.14 -18.38
C SER A 131 37.55 -29.41 -19.10
N ARG A 132 37.41 -28.10 -19.35
CA ARG A 132 38.45 -27.25 -19.96
C ARG A 132 39.72 -27.15 -19.12
N TYR A 133 39.60 -27.17 -17.79
CA TYR A 133 40.76 -27.17 -16.90
C TYR A 133 41.39 -28.55 -16.81
N PHE A 134 40.57 -29.60 -16.85
CA PHE A 134 41.03 -30.99 -16.82
C PHE A 134 41.81 -31.37 -18.08
N SER A 135 41.46 -30.84 -19.26
CA SER A 135 42.14 -31.16 -20.52
C SER A 135 43.62 -30.75 -20.56
N LYS A 136 44.06 -29.86 -19.67
CA LYS A 136 45.48 -29.52 -19.49
C LYS A 136 46.30 -30.68 -18.92
N TYR A 137 45.65 -31.63 -18.25
CA TYR A 137 46.26 -32.78 -17.57
C TYR A 137 45.60 -34.07 -18.05
N GLU A 138 46.23 -34.77 -18.99
CA GLU A 138 45.67 -35.96 -19.65
C GLU A 138 45.13 -37.01 -18.66
N HIS A 139 45.85 -37.29 -17.57
CA HIS A 139 45.40 -38.23 -16.54
C HIS A 139 44.16 -37.75 -15.76
N ILE A 140 44.00 -36.44 -15.53
CA ILE A 140 42.82 -35.86 -14.85
C ILE A 140 41.62 -35.90 -15.78
N ALA A 141 41.82 -35.54 -17.06
CA ALA A 141 40.77 -35.66 -18.08
C ALA A 141 40.27 -37.11 -18.18
N ALA A 142 41.18 -38.09 -18.30
CA ALA A 142 40.83 -39.51 -18.35
C ALA A 142 40.10 -39.99 -17.08
N GLN A 143 40.54 -39.54 -15.89
CA GLN A 143 39.84 -39.86 -14.63
C GLN A 143 38.45 -39.22 -14.57
N SER A 144 38.29 -37.97 -15.02
CA SER A 144 37.01 -37.28 -15.09
C SER A 144 36.04 -38.00 -16.04
N ASP A 145 36.50 -38.38 -17.22
CA ASP A 145 35.70 -39.13 -18.20
C ASP A 145 35.30 -40.51 -17.65
N ALA A 146 36.22 -41.20 -16.95
CA ALA A 146 35.92 -42.46 -16.28
C ALA A 146 34.83 -42.29 -15.21
N VAL A 147 34.86 -41.21 -14.42
CA VAL A 147 33.79 -40.90 -13.45
C VAL A 147 32.48 -40.58 -14.17
N LEU A 148 32.49 -39.69 -15.17
CA LEU A 148 31.29 -39.31 -15.93
C LEU A 148 30.65 -40.50 -16.66
N SER A 149 31.45 -41.48 -17.09
CA SER A 149 30.94 -42.73 -17.68
C SER A 149 30.32 -43.67 -16.63
N GLY A 150 30.79 -43.60 -15.37
CA GLY A 150 30.36 -44.46 -14.28
C GLY A 150 29.11 -43.97 -13.55
N LEU A 151 28.90 -42.65 -13.44
CA LEU A 151 27.78 -42.07 -12.70
C LEU A 151 26.37 -42.38 -13.26
N PRO A 152 26.12 -42.43 -14.59
CA PRO A 152 24.79 -42.65 -15.15
C PRO A 152 24.10 -43.92 -14.67
N ARG A 153 24.86 -44.95 -14.27
CA ARG A 153 24.27 -46.17 -13.70
C ARG A 153 23.47 -45.91 -12.41
N PHE A 154 23.73 -44.83 -11.67
CA PHE A 154 22.94 -44.47 -10.49
C PHE A 154 21.71 -43.63 -10.82
N SER A 155 21.60 -43.13 -12.05
CA SER A 155 20.52 -42.23 -12.48
C SER A 155 19.54 -42.91 -13.45
N SER A 156 19.99 -43.82 -14.29
CA SER A 156 19.17 -44.38 -15.37
C SER A 156 19.27 -45.91 -15.43
N GLY A 157 18.20 -46.58 -14.99
CA GLY A 157 17.86 -47.96 -15.32
C GLY A 157 18.99 -48.99 -15.19
N SER A 158 19.79 -48.94 -14.11
CA SER A 158 20.87 -49.91 -13.90
C SER A 158 20.31 -51.33 -13.84
N VAL A 159 20.98 -52.23 -14.57
CA VAL A 159 20.69 -53.67 -14.54
C VAL A 159 21.11 -54.28 -13.20
N ASP A 160 22.11 -53.71 -12.52
CA ASP A 160 22.68 -54.25 -11.28
C ASP A 160 21.83 -53.89 -10.04
N PHE A 161 21.08 -52.81 -10.10
CA PHE A 161 20.22 -52.32 -9.01
C PHE A 161 19.00 -51.57 -9.58
N PRO A 162 18.09 -52.31 -10.25
CA PRO A 162 16.95 -51.71 -10.92
C PRO A 162 16.00 -51.02 -9.95
N ASN A 163 15.73 -51.61 -8.77
CA ASN A 163 14.78 -51.02 -7.82
C ASN A 163 15.28 -49.69 -7.26
N PHE A 164 16.58 -49.59 -6.93
CA PHE A 164 17.18 -48.31 -6.51
C PHE A 164 17.04 -47.21 -7.57
N SER A 165 17.38 -47.54 -8.83
CA SER A 165 17.33 -46.58 -9.94
C SER A 165 15.91 -46.09 -10.21
N ILE A 166 14.94 -47.01 -10.16
CA ILE A 166 13.52 -46.71 -10.32
C ILE A 166 13.03 -45.81 -9.18
N MET A 167 13.33 -46.16 -7.93
CA MET A 167 12.96 -45.38 -6.75
C MET A 167 13.46 -43.94 -6.86
N LYS A 168 14.76 -43.76 -7.16
CA LYS A 168 15.35 -42.43 -7.35
C LYS A 168 14.59 -41.61 -8.40
N ASN A 169 14.30 -42.19 -9.56
CA ASN A 169 13.63 -41.48 -10.66
C ASN A 169 12.20 -41.04 -10.30
N TYR A 170 11.47 -41.86 -9.54
CA TYR A 170 10.15 -41.47 -9.05
C TYR A 170 10.21 -40.41 -7.94
N VAL A 171 11.22 -40.45 -7.07
CA VAL A 171 11.48 -39.37 -6.10
C VAL A 171 11.78 -38.04 -6.82
N ASP A 172 12.61 -38.07 -7.87
CA ASP A 172 12.89 -36.89 -8.69
C ASP A 172 11.62 -36.34 -9.35
N SER A 173 10.81 -37.23 -9.93
CA SER A 173 9.53 -36.87 -10.57
C SER A 173 8.54 -36.27 -9.58
N LEU A 174 8.52 -36.77 -8.33
CA LEU A 174 7.70 -36.23 -7.25
C LEU A 174 8.18 -34.85 -6.80
N SER A 175 9.50 -34.65 -6.69
CA SER A 175 10.10 -33.34 -6.37
C SER A 175 9.74 -32.31 -7.44
N ILE A 176 9.86 -32.66 -8.72
CA ILE A 176 9.50 -31.79 -9.84
C ILE A 176 8.00 -31.47 -9.82
N LEU A 177 7.15 -32.46 -9.59
CA LEU A 177 5.70 -32.26 -9.50
C LEU A 177 5.34 -31.28 -8.37
N LYS A 178 5.98 -31.40 -7.21
CA LYS A 178 5.78 -30.48 -6.08
C LYS A 178 6.21 -29.05 -6.44
N GLU A 179 7.40 -28.89 -7.00
CA GLU A 179 7.94 -27.56 -7.37
C GLU A 179 7.10 -26.89 -8.45
N ARG A 180 6.56 -27.68 -9.39
CA ARG A 180 5.81 -27.21 -10.55
C ARG A 180 4.32 -27.51 -10.46
N ILE A 181 3.76 -27.60 -9.25
CA ILE A 181 2.34 -27.93 -9.05
C ILE A 181 1.40 -26.97 -9.80
N GLY A 182 1.81 -25.71 -9.98
CA GLY A 182 1.08 -24.71 -10.76
C GLY A 182 1.06 -24.96 -12.28
N ASP A 183 1.98 -25.77 -12.80
CA ASP A 183 2.04 -26.13 -14.23
C ASP A 183 1.05 -27.25 -14.59
N TYR A 184 0.36 -27.81 -13.60
CA TYR A 184 -0.57 -28.92 -13.77
C TYR A 184 -1.97 -28.57 -13.29
N LYS A 185 -2.97 -29.16 -13.96
CA LYS A 185 -4.32 -29.25 -13.42
C LYS A 185 -4.30 -30.07 -12.13
N LEU A 186 -5.01 -29.64 -11.09
CA LEU A 186 -4.96 -30.30 -9.77
C LEU A 186 -5.33 -31.78 -9.81
N GLN A 187 -6.34 -32.16 -10.59
CA GLN A 187 -6.70 -33.58 -10.79
C GLN A 187 -5.54 -34.38 -11.41
N ASN A 188 -4.87 -33.83 -12.43
CA ASN A 188 -3.75 -34.49 -13.08
C ASN A 188 -2.54 -34.58 -12.15
N ALA A 189 -2.26 -33.52 -11.39
CA ALA A 189 -1.18 -33.49 -10.43
C ALA A 189 -1.38 -34.54 -9.32
N ALA A 190 -2.58 -34.63 -8.75
CA ALA A 190 -2.92 -35.65 -7.76
C ALA A 190 -2.74 -37.06 -8.33
N LEU A 191 -3.24 -37.32 -9.54
CA LEU A 191 -3.10 -38.62 -10.21
C LEU A 191 -1.64 -38.98 -10.52
N LEU A 192 -0.82 -38.01 -10.95
CA LEU A 192 0.62 -38.22 -11.14
C LEU A 192 1.30 -38.56 -9.80
N GLY A 193 0.99 -37.83 -8.73
CA GLY A 193 1.48 -38.12 -7.39
C GLY A 193 1.11 -39.53 -6.94
N GLN A 194 -0.12 -39.97 -7.16
CA GLN A 194 -0.57 -41.33 -6.86
C GLN A 194 0.23 -42.38 -7.64
N ARG A 195 0.41 -42.19 -8.95
CA ARG A 195 1.20 -43.11 -9.79
C ARG A 195 2.66 -43.20 -9.35
N TYR A 196 3.26 -42.08 -8.98
CA TYR A 196 4.62 -42.08 -8.44
C TYR A 196 4.68 -42.83 -7.11
N LEU A 197 3.72 -42.59 -6.23
CA LEU A 197 3.65 -43.26 -4.94
C LEU A 197 3.41 -44.77 -5.05
N ASP A 198 2.55 -45.21 -5.97
CA ASP A 198 2.33 -46.63 -6.28
C ASP A 198 3.62 -47.31 -6.71
N SER A 199 4.38 -46.62 -7.57
CA SER A 199 5.68 -47.11 -8.04
C SER A 199 6.69 -47.17 -6.89
N LEU A 200 6.74 -46.14 -6.03
CA LEU A 200 7.59 -46.15 -4.85
C LEU A 200 7.26 -47.32 -3.91
N ASN A 201 5.97 -47.59 -3.69
CA ASN A 201 5.51 -48.68 -2.84
C ASN A 201 5.92 -50.06 -3.38
N ALA A 202 5.89 -50.24 -4.72
CA ALA A 202 6.24 -51.49 -5.37
C ALA A 202 7.74 -51.83 -5.29
N HIS A 203 8.61 -50.81 -5.20
CA HIS A 203 10.05 -50.99 -5.32
C HIS A 203 10.82 -50.79 -4.01
N ILE A 204 10.27 -50.06 -3.03
CA ILE A 204 10.99 -49.70 -1.79
C ILE A 204 11.47 -50.90 -0.95
N SER A 205 10.70 -51.99 -0.92
CA SER A 205 11.04 -53.20 -0.16
C SER A 205 12.20 -54.00 -0.77
N ASN A 206 12.48 -53.78 -2.05
CA ASN A 206 13.39 -54.60 -2.85
C ASN A 206 14.67 -53.85 -3.26
N ILE A 207 14.95 -52.70 -2.63
CA ILE A 207 16.15 -51.91 -2.94
C ILE A 207 17.41 -52.75 -2.68
N GLU A 208 18.27 -52.86 -3.70
CA GLU A 208 19.47 -53.68 -3.66
C GLU A 208 20.63 -52.99 -2.93
N MET A 209 20.41 -52.52 -1.69
CA MET A 209 21.34 -51.65 -0.96
C MET A 209 22.77 -52.20 -0.88
N GLY A 210 22.94 -53.51 -0.67
CA GLY A 210 24.28 -54.12 -0.65
C GLY A 210 25.04 -53.96 -1.97
N THR A 211 24.34 -54.09 -3.10
CA THR A 211 24.92 -53.91 -4.45
C THR A 211 25.17 -52.44 -4.73
N VAL A 212 24.21 -51.57 -4.41
CA VAL A 212 24.31 -50.11 -4.58
C VAL A 212 25.51 -49.56 -3.80
N THR A 213 25.65 -49.92 -2.52
CA THR A 213 26.76 -49.46 -1.67
C THR A 213 28.11 -49.94 -2.20
N ARG A 214 28.19 -51.19 -2.67
CA ARG A 214 29.44 -51.71 -3.26
C ARG A 214 29.80 -50.95 -4.54
N ALA A 215 28.83 -50.73 -5.42
CA ALA A 215 29.02 -49.94 -6.63
C ALA A 215 29.42 -48.49 -6.30
N TRP A 216 28.77 -47.87 -5.31
CA TRP A 216 29.07 -46.50 -4.91
C TRP A 216 30.48 -46.37 -4.34
N ASN A 217 30.92 -47.31 -3.50
CA ASN A 217 32.29 -47.28 -2.95
C ASN A 217 33.35 -47.28 -4.06
N VAL A 218 33.13 -48.04 -5.14
CA VAL A 218 34.02 -48.02 -6.31
C VAL A 218 34.07 -46.64 -6.98
N GLU A 219 32.92 -45.98 -7.18
CA GLU A 219 32.92 -44.61 -7.73
C GLU A 219 33.46 -43.59 -6.73
N TYR A 220 33.17 -43.75 -5.44
CA TYR A 220 33.68 -42.89 -4.38
C TYR A 220 35.21 -42.87 -4.36
N ASP A 221 35.86 -44.03 -4.54
CA ASP A 221 37.31 -44.15 -4.60
C ASP A 221 37.89 -43.53 -5.88
N LYS A 222 37.23 -43.74 -7.03
CA LYS A 222 37.61 -43.07 -8.30
C LYS A 222 37.52 -41.55 -8.16
N ILE A 223 36.40 -41.04 -7.67
CA ILE A 223 36.18 -39.60 -7.48
C ILE A 223 37.19 -39.08 -6.46
N SER A 224 37.38 -39.75 -5.32
CA SER A 224 38.36 -39.33 -4.30
C SER A 224 39.79 -39.27 -4.85
N THR A 225 40.16 -40.17 -5.76
CA THR A 225 41.46 -40.17 -6.45
C THR A 225 41.57 -38.96 -7.38
N LEU A 226 40.56 -38.72 -8.22
CA LEU A 226 40.46 -37.53 -9.07
C LEU A 226 40.62 -36.25 -8.25
N LEU A 227 39.89 -36.11 -7.14
CA LEU A 227 39.96 -34.92 -6.29
C LEU A 227 41.34 -34.72 -5.66
N LYS A 228 42.03 -35.81 -5.28
CA LYS A 228 43.41 -35.74 -4.76
C LYS A 228 44.39 -35.29 -5.84
N ASP A 229 44.22 -35.72 -7.08
CA ASP A 229 45.10 -35.37 -8.18
C ASP A 229 44.84 -33.94 -8.67
N VAL A 230 43.59 -33.51 -8.78
CA VAL A 230 43.22 -32.10 -9.02
C VAL A 230 43.87 -31.19 -7.97
N LYS A 231 43.87 -31.58 -6.69
CA LYS A 231 44.50 -30.81 -5.61
C LYS A 231 46.02 -30.63 -5.71
N LYS A 232 46.70 -31.43 -6.55
CA LYS A 232 48.15 -31.33 -6.81
C LYS A 232 48.47 -30.44 -8.01
N THR A 233 47.46 -29.92 -8.71
CA THR A 233 47.63 -29.10 -9.92
C THR A 233 47.32 -27.63 -9.66
N ASP A 234 47.61 -26.76 -10.64
CA ASP A 234 47.23 -25.35 -10.60
C ASP A 234 45.72 -25.09 -10.73
N ILE A 235 44.91 -26.12 -10.99
CA ILE A 235 43.44 -26.01 -11.07
C ILE A 235 42.85 -25.45 -9.77
N VAL A 236 43.45 -25.77 -8.60
CA VAL A 236 42.99 -25.25 -7.30
C VAL A 236 43.07 -23.73 -7.17
N LEU A 237 43.91 -23.08 -7.99
CA LEU A 237 44.04 -21.63 -8.00
C LEU A 237 42.89 -20.94 -8.76
N VAL A 238 42.20 -21.68 -9.64
CA VAL A 238 41.17 -21.15 -10.54
C VAL A 238 39.80 -21.80 -10.35
N SER A 239 39.71 -22.89 -9.58
CA SER A 239 38.47 -23.61 -9.32
C SER A 239 38.46 -24.29 -7.96
N THR A 240 37.30 -24.27 -7.29
CA THR A 240 37.05 -25.02 -6.05
C THR A 240 36.34 -26.36 -6.29
N VAL A 241 36.39 -26.86 -7.54
CA VAL A 241 35.75 -28.13 -7.95
C VAL A 241 36.11 -29.28 -7.01
N ALA A 242 37.38 -29.38 -6.59
CA ALA A 242 37.82 -30.46 -5.71
C ALA A 242 37.07 -30.48 -4.37
N ASP A 243 36.82 -29.30 -3.77
CA ASP A 243 36.13 -29.19 -2.49
C ASP A 243 34.61 -29.28 -2.63
N ARG A 244 34.04 -28.73 -3.71
CA ARG A 244 32.59 -28.83 -3.99
C ARG A 244 32.19 -30.28 -4.28
N THR A 245 32.90 -30.95 -5.19
CA THR A 245 32.66 -32.37 -5.51
C THR A 245 32.89 -33.26 -4.29
N LYS A 246 33.87 -32.95 -3.41
CA LYS A 246 34.06 -33.67 -2.14
C LYS A 246 32.82 -33.61 -1.25
N LYS A 247 32.22 -32.42 -1.08
CA LYS A 247 30.97 -32.26 -0.31
C LYS A 247 29.83 -33.08 -0.91
N PHE A 248 29.73 -33.16 -2.22
CA PHE A 248 28.67 -33.92 -2.91
C PHE A 248 28.83 -35.44 -2.71
N ILE A 249 30.04 -35.99 -2.88
CA ILE A 249 30.24 -37.44 -2.64
C ILE A 249 30.06 -37.83 -1.17
N ASP A 250 30.45 -36.96 -0.24
CA ASP A 250 30.26 -37.21 1.19
C ASP A 250 28.78 -37.12 1.58
N ARG A 251 28.01 -36.24 0.93
CA ARG A 251 26.55 -36.18 1.07
C ARG A 251 25.89 -37.46 0.58
N ILE A 252 26.27 -37.97 -0.60
CA ILE A 252 25.75 -39.24 -1.14
C ILE A 252 26.07 -40.38 -0.18
N LYS A 253 27.32 -40.46 0.31
CA LYS A 253 27.74 -41.49 1.25
C LYS A 253 26.90 -41.47 2.52
N ALA A 254 26.74 -40.31 3.16
CA ALA A 254 25.91 -40.16 4.35
C ALA A 254 24.45 -40.58 4.08
N SER A 255 23.88 -40.17 2.95
CA SER A 255 22.52 -40.55 2.57
C SER A 255 22.35 -42.03 2.27
N MET A 256 23.36 -42.70 1.70
CA MET A 256 23.36 -44.16 1.52
C MET A 256 23.46 -44.90 2.85
N ASP A 257 24.29 -44.40 3.78
CA ASP A 257 24.41 -44.96 5.13
C ASP A 257 23.09 -44.80 5.90
N ASP A 258 22.43 -43.65 5.79
CA ASP A 258 21.11 -43.41 6.36
C ASP A 258 20.08 -44.35 5.75
N LEU A 259 20.04 -44.48 4.43
CA LEU A 259 19.12 -45.38 3.72
C LEU A 259 19.29 -46.84 4.16
N GLY A 260 20.54 -47.28 4.38
CA GLY A 260 20.86 -48.62 4.86
C GLY A 260 20.46 -48.89 6.31
N ARG A 261 20.18 -47.86 7.12
CA ARG A 261 19.75 -47.97 8.52
C ARG A 261 18.24 -47.86 8.69
N ILE A 262 17.51 -47.41 7.68
CA ILE A 262 16.06 -47.22 7.75
C ILE A 262 15.34 -48.57 7.76
N ASN A 263 14.36 -48.69 8.67
CA ASN A 263 13.43 -49.81 8.65
C ASN A 263 12.46 -49.66 7.46
N LEU A 264 12.75 -50.36 6.37
CA LEU A 264 11.93 -50.30 5.15
C LEU A 264 10.49 -50.79 5.38
N GLY A 265 10.28 -51.73 6.32
CA GLY A 265 8.94 -52.21 6.68
C GLY A 265 8.06 -51.13 7.29
N GLU A 266 8.62 -50.33 8.21
CA GLU A 266 7.94 -49.15 8.78
C GLU A 266 7.71 -48.08 7.70
N ASN A 267 8.69 -47.86 6.81
CA ASN A 267 8.55 -46.90 5.73
C ASN A 267 7.41 -47.25 4.76
N ILE A 268 7.21 -48.54 4.46
CA ILE A 268 6.08 -49.02 3.65
C ILE A 268 4.74 -48.69 4.31
N GLN A 269 4.61 -48.87 5.63
CA GLN A 269 3.38 -48.51 6.35
C GLN A 269 3.12 -47.01 6.29
N MET A 270 4.16 -46.18 6.48
CA MET A 270 4.04 -44.73 6.35
C MET A 270 3.68 -44.32 4.91
N LEU A 271 4.24 -44.98 3.91
CA LEU A 271 3.99 -44.71 2.50
C LEU A 271 2.55 -45.08 2.11
N GLN A 272 2.03 -46.19 2.65
CA GLN A 272 0.62 -46.55 2.51
C GLN A 272 -0.31 -45.51 3.16
N MET A 273 0.03 -45.01 4.36
CA MET A 273 -0.72 -43.93 5.00
C MET A 273 -0.73 -42.64 4.15
N GLN A 274 0.42 -42.25 3.58
CA GLN A 274 0.48 -41.10 2.67
C GLN A 274 -0.32 -41.34 1.38
N LYS A 275 -0.39 -42.59 0.91
CA LYS A 275 -1.23 -42.96 -0.23
C LYS A 275 -2.69 -42.76 0.07
N ASP A 276 -3.13 -43.15 1.27
CA ASP A 276 -4.52 -42.96 1.68
C ASP A 276 -4.87 -41.46 1.76
N TYR A 277 -3.97 -40.62 2.30
CA TYR A 277 -4.17 -39.15 2.28
C TYR A 277 -4.24 -38.57 0.88
N LEU A 278 -3.34 -38.98 -0.01
CA LEU A 278 -3.34 -38.49 -1.39
C LEU A 278 -4.58 -38.95 -2.16
N ASN A 279 -5.06 -40.18 -1.90
CA ASN A 279 -6.31 -40.70 -2.44
C ASN A 279 -7.50 -39.88 -1.96
N GLN A 280 -7.59 -39.59 -0.66
CA GLN A 280 -8.65 -38.74 -0.10
C GLN A 280 -8.66 -37.35 -0.75
N THR A 281 -7.49 -36.74 -0.93
CA THR A 281 -7.40 -35.45 -1.63
C THR A 281 -7.82 -35.57 -3.09
N HIS A 282 -7.42 -36.63 -3.81
CA HIS A 282 -7.90 -36.83 -5.18
C HIS A 282 -9.42 -37.02 -5.23
N GLU A 283 -10.00 -37.84 -4.36
CA GLU A 283 -11.44 -38.05 -4.26
C GLU A 283 -12.17 -36.74 -3.92
N SER A 284 -11.59 -35.92 -3.04
CA SER A 284 -12.13 -34.59 -2.72
C SER A 284 -12.24 -33.70 -3.96
N PHE A 285 -11.31 -33.82 -4.92
CA PHE A 285 -11.31 -33.08 -6.17
C PHE A 285 -12.41 -33.54 -7.12
N LEU A 286 -12.82 -34.81 -7.02
CA LEU A 286 -13.86 -35.41 -7.85
C LEU A 286 -15.28 -35.15 -7.35
N THR A 287 -15.43 -34.56 -6.16
CA THR A 287 -16.74 -34.15 -5.63
C THR A 287 -17.42 -33.12 -6.53
N GLN A 288 -18.75 -33.10 -6.54
CA GLN A 288 -19.54 -32.16 -7.36
C GLN A 288 -19.16 -30.69 -7.11
N GLN A 289 -18.76 -30.35 -5.89
CA GLN A 289 -18.35 -28.99 -5.51
C GLN A 289 -16.98 -28.61 -6.07
N ASN A 290 -16.03 -29.55 -6.16
CA ASN A 290 -14.65 -29.27 -6.53
C ASN A 290 -14.29 -29.68 -7.96
N PHE A 291 -15.13 -30.44 -8.65
CA PHE A 291 -14.79 -31.04 -9.94
C PHE A 291 -14.35 -29.99 -10.98
N PHE A 292 -15.17 -28.97 -11.23
CA PHE A 292 -14.82 -27.93 -12.20
C PHE A 292 -13.64 -27.05 -11.74
N VAL A 293 -13.54 -26.81 -10.44
CA VAL A 293 -12.47 -25.99 -9.85
C VAL A 293 -11.10 -26.68 -10.01
N SER A 294 -11.03 -27.97 -9.69
CA SER A 294 -9.81 -28.78 -9.72
C SER A 294 -9.35 -29.18 -11.14
N GLN A 295 -10.14 -28.88 -12.18
CA GLN A 295 -9.70 -28.95 -13.58
C GLN A 295 -8.85 -27.74 -14.02
N ASN A 296 -8.67 -26.75 -13.14
CA ASN A 296 -7.77 -25.63 -13.39
C ASN A 296 -6.36 -25.90 -12.89
N TYR A 297 -5.41 -25.11 -13.39
CA TYR A 297 -4.02 -25.11 -12.96
C TYR A 297 -3.89 -24.68 -11.49
N GLY A 298 -2.93 -25.27 -10.77
CA GLY A 298 -2.69 -24.94 -9.37
C GLY A 298 -2.29 -23.47 -9.16
N ILE A 299 -2.71 -22.89 -8.04
CA ILE A 299 -2.35 -21.52 -7.65
C ILE A 299 -1.71 -21.58 -6.27
N MET A 300 -0.41 -21.27 -6.18
CA MET A 300 0.31 -21.29 -4.89
C MET A 300 0.09 -20.01 -4.08
N GLN A 301 -0.20 -18.89 -4.73
CA GLN A 301 -0.46 -17.60 -4.10
C GLN A 301 -1.49 -16.85 -4.94
N LEU A 302 -2.50 -16.27 -4.27
CA LEU A 302 -3.39 -15.32 -4.90
C LEU A 302 -2.61 -14.04 -5.24
N ASN A 303 -3.04 -13.30 -6.26
CA ASN A 303 -2.51 -11.96 -6.46
C ASN A 303 -2.91 -11.05 -5.27
N GLU A 304 -2.24 -9.92 -5.14
CA GLU A 304 -2.40 -9.01 -3.99
C GLU A 304 -3.86 -8.58 -3.79
N VAL A 305 -4.54 -8.15 -4.86
CA VAL A 305 -5.94 -7.72 -4.83
C VAL A 305 -6.86 -8.85 -4.39
N ASP A 306 -6.80 -10.02 -5.03
CA ASP A 306 -7.61 -11.18 -4.67
C ASP A 306 -7.34 -11.60 -3.21
N SER A 307 -6.09 -11.51 -2.74
CA SER A 307 -5.73 -11.83 -1.36
C SER A 307 -6.32 -10.83 -0.36
N LEU A 308 -6.43 -9.54 -0.71
CA LEU A 308 -7.06 -8.52 0.13
C LEU A 308 -8.57 -8.74 0.18
N LEU A 309 -9.20 -8.95 -0.98
CA LEU A 309 -10.65 -9.17 -1.11
C LEU A 309 -11.12 -10.39 -0.32
N VAL A 310 -10.40 -11.52 -0.42
CA VAL A 310 -10.75 -12.77 0.27
C VAL A 310 -10.65 -12.65 1.80
N LYS A 311 -9.84 -11.72 2.30
CA LYS A 311 -9.66 -11.48 3.74
C LYS A 311 -10.54 -10.33 4.24
N LEU A 312 -11.29 -9.68 3.35
CA LEU A 312 -12.16 -8.57 3.72
C LEU A 312 -13.28 -9.07 4.63
N SER A 313 -13.40 -8.43 5.79
CA SER A 313 -14.33 -8.76 6.85
C SER A 313 -14.85 -7.50 7.52
N GLU A 314 -15.82 -7.65 8.41
CA GLU A 314 -16.41 -6.51 9.13
C GLU A 314 -15.36 -5.73 9.92
N ASP A 315 -14.35 -6.40 10.50
CA ASP A 315 -13.28 -5.74 11.25
C ASP A 315 -12.41 -4.82 10.37
N ASN A 316 -12.31 -5.11 9.06
CA ASN A 316 -11.57 -4.26 8.13
C ASN A 316 -12.28 -2.93 7.86
N LEU A 317 -13.58 -2.83 8.13
CA LEU A 317 -14.36 -1.60 7.93
C LEU A 317 -14.04 -0.54 8.99
N TYR A 318 -13.37 -0.91 10.08
CA TYR A 318 -13.13 -0.06 11.24
C TYR A 318 -11.64 0.23 11.46
N CYS A 319 -11.35 1.43 11.95
CA CYS A 319 -10.03 1.80 12.41
C CYS A 319 -9.72 1.04 13.72
N PRO A 320 -8.61 0.28 13.79
CA PRO A 320 -8.24 -0.45 14.99
C PRO A 320 -7.66 0.46 16.08
N ASP A 321 -7.18 1.66 15.72
CA ASP A 321 -6.79 2.69 16.68
C ASP A 321 -8.03 3.46 17.13
N THR A 322 -8.39 3.31 18.40
CA THR A 322 -9.69 3.70 18.96
C THR A 322 -9.62 4.88 19.92
N PHE A 323 -8.66 5.81 19.77
CA PHE A 323 -8.55 6.96 20.68
C PHE A 323 -9.88 7.71 20.86
N GLU A 324 -10.65 7.85 19.76
CA GLU A 324 -11.97 8.49 19.76
C GLU A 324 -13.15 7.49 19.77
N GLY A 325 -12.86 6.19 19.92
CA GLY A 325 -13.83 5.10 19.81
C GLY A 325 -13.71 4.29 18.51
N LYS A 326 -14.63 3.34 18.31
CA LYS A 326 -14.67 2.47 17.12
C LYS A 326 -15.33 3.23 15.96
N HIS A 327 -14.51 3.79 15.07
CA HIS A 327 -14.96 4.55 13.90
C HIS A 327 -14.73 3.77 12.61
N ARG A 328 -15.66 3.92 11.66
CA ARG A 328 -15.51 3.37 10.30
C ARG A 328 -14.55 4.23 9.49
N TYR A 329 -13.85 3.61 8.54
CA TYR A 329 -13.10 4.37 7.55
C TYR A 329 -14.02 5.26 6.72
N ILE A 330 -13.53 6.45 6.39
CA ILE A 330 -14.26 7.41 5.57
C ILE A 330 -13.96 7.09 4.11
N VAL A 331 -14.99 6.72 3.36
CA VAL A 331 -14.89 6.44 1.92
C VAL A 331 -15.64 7.52 1.16
N HIS A 332 -14.94 8.18 0.23
CA HIS A 332 -15.51 9.25 -0.58
C HIS A 332 -15.09 9.15 -2.04
N TYR A 333 -16.03 9.46 -2.93
CA TYR A 333 -15.81 9.59 -4.36
C TYR A 333 -16.47 10.87 -4.87
N ARG A 334 -15.83 11.56 -5.81
CA ARG A 334 -16.43 12.72 -6.47
C ARG A 334 -17.25 12.24 -7.67
N PRO A 335 -18.52 12.66 -7.86
CA PRO A 335 -19.37 12.19 -8.96
C PRO A 335 -18.74 12.36 -10.35
N ASP A 336 -17.90 13.38 -10.53
CA ASP A 336 -17.29 13.75 -11.80
C ASP A 336 -15.81 13.35 -11.91
N HIS A 337 -15.26 12.59 -10.96
CA HIS A 337 -13.89 12.07 -11.03
C HIS A 337 -13.88 10.55 -10.80
N ALA A 338 -13.09 9.83 -11.58
CA ALA A 338 -12.86 8.38 -11.42
C ALA A 338 -11.90 8.09 -10.25
N GLY A 339 -12.08 8.80 -9.14
CA GLY A 339 -11.17 8.78 -8.00
C GLY A 339 -11.90 8.53 -6.70
N ILE A 340 -11.34 7.63 -5.91
CA ILE A 340 -11.80 7.28 -4.57
C ILE A 340 -10.74 7.64 -3.55
N VAL A 341 -11.18 8.12 -2.40
CA VAL A 341 -10.37 8.39 -1.22
C VAL A 341 -10.88 7.52 -0.08
N VAL A 342 -9.96 6.78 0.55
CA VAL A 342 -10.20 6.05 1.80
C VAL A 342 -9.32 6.65 2.88
N GLU A 343 -9.92 7.09 3.98
CA GLU A 343 -9.23 7.88 5.01
C GLU A 343 -9.46 7.35 6.42
N CYS A 344 -8.39 7.39 7.23
CA CYS A 344 -8.40 7.05 8.64
C CYS A 344 -9.23 8.07 9.44
N PRO A 345 -10.25 7.63 10.21
CA PRO A 345 -11.10 8.52 11.00
C PRO A 345 -10.44 8.98 12.30
N ASN A 346 -9.33 8.36 12.71
CA ASN A 346 -8.72 8.61 14.02
C ASN A 346 -8.27 10.07 14.15
N LEU A 347 -8.56 10.68 15.30
CA LEU A 347 -8.29 12.09 15.64
C LEU A 347 -9.08 13.13 14.84
N LEU A 348 -9.91 12.74 13.87
CA LEU A 348 -10.60 13.69 13.00
C LEU A 348 -11.74 14.43 13.71
N ASP A 349 -12.44 13.80 14.66
CA ASP A 349 -13.52 14.50 15.37
C ASP A 349 -12.95 15.57 16.30
N ASN A 350 -11.85 15.29 17.01
CA ASN A 350 -11.17 16.29 17.82
C ASN A 350 -10.50 17.37 16.96
N PHE A 351 -9.90 16.99 15.83
CA PHE A 351 -9.36 17.94 14.87
C PHE A 351 -10.44 18.91 14.36
N GLN A 352 -11.59 18.39 13.93
CA GLN A 352 -12.70 19.22 13.46
C GLN A 352 -13.23 20.14 14.57
N LYS A 353 -13.40 19.64 15.80
CA LYS A 353 -13.82 20.46 16.94
C LYS A 353 -12.84 21.60 17.22
N GLN A 354 -11.53 21.34 17.18
CA GLN A 354 -10.50 22.36 17.35
C GLN A 354 -10.53 23.38 16.21
N LEU A 355 -10.70 22.95 14.96
CA LEU A 355 -10.82 23.85 13.81
C LEU A 355 -12.08 24.73 13.88
N ILE A 356 -13.23 24.15 14.25
CA ILE A 356 -14.48 24.92 14.43
C ILE A 356 -14.30 25.96 15.53
N ALA A 357 -13.63 25.60 16.64
CA ALA A 357 -13.36 26.54 17.72
C ALA A 357 -12.41 27.67 17.28
N ALA A 358 -11.34 27.34 16.55
CA ALA A 358 -10.35 28.30 16.06
C ALA A 358 -10.94 29.25 14.99
N THR A 359 -11.87 28.76 14.16
CA THR A 359 -12.52 29.56 13.11
C THR A 359 -13.76 30.32 13.60
N ALA A 360 -14.32 29.98 14.76
CA ALA A 360 -15.52 30.64 15.29
C ALA A 360 -15.40 32.18 15.38
N PRO A 361 -14.27 32.78 15.84
CA PRO A 361 -14.11 34.23 15.87
C PRO A 361 -14.08 34.88 14.47
N LEU A 362 -13.79 34.09 13.42
CA LEU A 362 -13.67 34.57 12.05
C LEU A 362 -15.01 34.61 11.30
N LYS A 363 -16.09 34.03 11.84
CA LYS A 363 -17.41 34.03 11.18
C LYS A 363 -17.98 35.44 11.03
N ASP A 364 -17.72 36.29 12.02
CA ASP A 364 -18.26 37.64 12.11
C ASP A 364 -17.21 38.70 11.76
N LEU A 365 -16.26 38.41 10.87
CA LEU A 365 -15.30 39.42 10.41
C LEU A 365 -16.05 40.58 9.75
N SER A 366 -15.75 41.80 10.23
CA SER A 366 -16.39 43.04 9.78
C SER A 366 -16.28 43.28 8.27
N LEU A 367 -15.29 42.66 7.62
CA LEU A 367 -15.01 42.78 6.20
C LEU A 367 -15.93 41.94 5.30
N TYR A 368 -16.51 40.83 5.77
CA TYR A 368 -17.30 39.94 4.91
C TYR A 368 -18.53 40.63 4.29
N PRO A 369 -19.39 41.33 5.05
CA PRO A 369 -20.55 41.98 4.47
C PRO A 369 -20.17 43.08 3.48
N VAL A 370 -19.06 43.79 3.74
CA VAL A 370 -18.62 44.92 2.91
C VAL A 370 -18.00 44.44 1.60
N VAL A 371 -17.18 43.38 1.63
CA VAL A 371 -16.67 42.71 0.42
C VAL A 371 -17.81 42.09 -0.39
N GLY A 372 -18.83 41.54 0.28
CA GLY A 372 -20.07 41.10 -0.36
C GLY A 372 -20.78 42.23 -1.12
N ARG A 373 -20.86 43.42 -0.54
CA ARG A 373 -21.44 44.61 -1.21
C ARG A 373 -20.62 45.05 -2.42
N ILE A 374 -19.29 44.98 -2.38
CA ILE A 374 -18.45 45.25 -3.57
C ILE A 374 -18.81 44.29 -4.69
N ASN A 375 -18.87 42.98 -4.40
CA ASN A 375 -19.24 41.98 -5.40
C ASN A 375 -20.65 42.25 -5.98
N GLY A 376 -21.63 42.51 -5.12
CA GLY A 376 -23.00 42.83 -5.54
C GLY A 376 -23.08 44.11 -6.39
N ALA A 377 -22.26 45.13 -6.09
CA ALA A 377 -22.22 46.36 -6.88
C ALA A 377 -21.55 46.15 -8.26
N LEU A 378 -20.52 45.30 -8.35
CA LEU A 378 -19.93 44.88 -9.62
C LEU A 378 -20.95 44.08 -10.46
N GLU A 379 -21.62 43.09 -9.85
CA GLU A 379 -22.67 42.29 -10.50
C GLU A 379 -23.82 43.15 -11.00
N ASN A 380 -24.33 44.07 -10.18
CA ASN A 380 -25.37 45.01 -10.59
C ASN A 380 -24.91 45.92 -11.74
N THR A 381 -23.65 46.36 -11.74
CA THR A 381 -23.11 47.15 -12.86
C THR A 381 -23.09 46.33 -14.15
N MET A 382 -22.63 45.08 -14.10
CA MET A 382 -22.63 44.16 -15.24
C MET A 382 -24.06 43.85 -15.72
N GLN A 383 -25.01 43.70 -14.81
CA GLN A 383 -26.41 43.50 -15.12
C GLN A 383 -27.00 44.71 -15.85
N VAL A 384 -26.83 45.93 -15.31
CA VAL A 384 -27.30 47.18 -15.94
C VAL A 384 -26.69 47.36 -17.33
N MET A 385 -25.40 47.06 -17.50
CA MET A 385 -24.75 47.07 -18.81
C MET A 385 -25.42 46.10 -19.79
N ASN A 386 -25.66 44.85 -19.38
CA ASN A 386 -26.29 43.85 -20.24
C ASN A 386 -27.75 44.17 -20.57
N GLU A 387 -28.54 44.60 -19.59
CA GLU A 387 -29.94 45.02 -19.81
C GLU A 387 -30.03 46.22 -20.76
N THR A 388 -29.14 47.21 -20.60
CA THR A 388 -29.08 48.39 -21.48
C THR A 388 -28.68 48.01 -22.90
N LYS A 389 -27.67 47.13 -23.04
CA LYS A 389 -27.25 46.59 -24.33
C LYS A 389 -28.43 45.96 -25.08
N ASP A 390 -29.24 45.15 -24.39
CA ASP A 390 -30.34 44.42 -25.01
C ASP A 390 -31.56 45.32 -25.26
N LYS A 391 -31.96 46.13 -24.28
CA LYS A 391 -33.10 47.06 -24.37
C LYS A 391 -32.93 48.07 -25.52
N TYR A 392 -31.74 48.67 -25.64
CA TYR A 392 -31.46 49.69 -26.65
C TYR A 392 -30.80 49.13 -27.91
N ARG A 393 -30.63 47.80 -28.01
CA ARG A 393 -30.01 47.10 -29.15
C ARG A 393 -28.67 47.72 -29.56
N LEU A 394 -27.82 48.03 -28.57
CA LEU A 394 -26.53 48.71 -28.79
C LEU A 394 -25.63 47.97 -29.78
N SER A 395 -25.84 46.65 -29.92
CA SER A 395 -25.17 45.79 -30.88
C SER A 395 -25.37 46.17 -32.35
N ARG A 396 -26.45 46.91 -32.67
CA ARG A 396 -26.73 47.37 -34.03
C ARG A 396 -26.08 48.72 -34.34
N TYR A 397 -25.63 49.44 -33.33
CA TYR A 397 -25.18 50.83 -33.48
C TYR A 397 -23.66 50.98 -33.35
N SER A 398 -23.00 50.28 -32.43
CA SER A 398 -21.55 50.40 -32.26
C SER A 398 -20.88 49.13 -31.76
N THR A 399 -19.99 48.55 -32.58
CA THR A 399 -19.16 47.40 -32.21
C THR A 399 -18.15 47.76 -31.12
N GLU A 400 -17.64 48.99 -31.10
CA GLU A 400 -16.64 49.46 -30.13
C GLU A 400 -17.20 49.52 -28.70
N ILE A 401 -18.44 50.01 -28.55
CA ILE A 401 -19.14 50.04 -27.26
C ILE A 401 -19.35 48.60 -26.74
N LEU A 402 -19.79 47.70 -27.61
CA LEU A 402 -19.97 46.29 -27.22
C LEU A 402 -18.67 45.61 -26.80
N LEU A 403 -17.59 45.82 -27.54
CA LEU A 403 -16.29 45.24 -27.22
C LEU A 403 -15.81 45.75 -25.87
N SER A 404 -15.90 47.06 -25.63
CA SER A 404 -15.52 47.68 -24.36
C SER A 404 -16.35 47.16 -23.18
N MET A 405 -17.67 47.00 -23.36
CA MET A 405 -18.54 46.41 -22.32
C MET A 405 -18.17 44.96 -22.01
N LYS A 406 -17.93 44.13 -23.04
CA LYS A 406 -17.53 42.73 -22.85
C LYS A 406 -16.16 42.60 -22.19
N GLU A 407 -15.21 43.45 -22.57
CA GLU A 407 -13.86 43.48 -21.98
C GLU A 407 -13.94 43.83 -20.49
N VAL A 408 -14.65 44.90 -20.13
CA VAL A 408 -14.84 45.28 -18.73
C VAL A 408 -15.58 44.21 -17.93
N GLU A 409 -16.62 43.58 -18.50
CA GLU A 409 -17.34 42.49 -17.84
C GLU A 409 -16.43 41.27 -17.58
N ALA A 410 -15.63 40.88 -18.57
CA ALA A 410 -14.68 39.78 -18.44
C ALA A 410 -13.59 40.10 -17.40
N GLU A 411 -13.04 41.31 -17.44
CA GLU A 411 -12.03 41.76 -16.47
C GLU A 411 -12.59 41.86 -15.05
N MET A 412 -13.82 42.34 -14.86
CA MET A 412 -14.47 42.35 -13.55
C MET A 412 -14.62 40.94 -12.97
N LYS A 413 -15.02 39.96 -13.79
CA LYS A 413 -15.19 38.57 -13.37
C LYS A 413 -13.86 37.87 -13.06
N GLN A 414 -12.82 38.10 -13.88
CA GLN A 414 -11.57 37.35 -13.80
C GLN A 414 -10.50 38.05 -12.97
N GLU A 415 -10.38 39.37 -13.07
CA GLU A 415 -9.27 40.11 -12.47
C GLU A 415 -9.54 40.58 -11.05
N MET A 416 -10.80 40.60 -10.60
CA MET A 416 -11.12 40.92 -9.21
C MET A 416 -10.62 39.82 -8.25
N GLU A 417 -10.69 38.56 -8.66
CA GLU A 417 -10.09 37.42 -7.93
C GLU A 417 -8.55 37.50 -7.86
N ASN A 418 -7.91 38.34 -8.68
CA ASN A 418 -6.45 38.56 -8.62
C ASN A 418 -6.06 39.71 -7.67
N VAL A 419 -7.02 40.48 -7.16
CA VAL A 419 -6.79 41.52 -6.15
C VAL A 419 -6.53 40.84 -4.80
N ARG A 420 -5.36 41.07 -4.20
CA ARG A 420 -4.90 40.30 -3.02
C ARG A 420 -5.86 40.45 -1.85
N PHE A 421 -6.23 41.69 -1.50
CA PHE A 421 -7.14 41.96 -0.39
C PHE A 421 -8.48 41.23 -0.58
N TYR A 422 -9.11 41.40 -1.75
CA TYR A 422 -10.39 40.76 -2.08
C TYR A 422 -10.29 39.23 -2.03
N ARG A 423 -9.28 38.67 -2.71
CA ARG A 423 -9.03 37.23 -2.77
C ARG A 423 -8.82 36.62 -1.39
N TYR A 424 -8.05 37.27 -0.52
CA TYR A 424 -7.76 36.74 0.81
C TYR A 424 -8.99 36.77 1.71
N VAL A 425 -9.79 37.84 1.68
CA VAL A 425 -11.07 37.86 2.42
C VAL A 425 -11.98 36.73 1.94
N LYS A 426 -12.10 36.53 0.63
CA LYS A 426 -12.91 35.44 0.06
C LYS A 426 -12.39 34.06 0.43
N ARG A 427 -11.08 33.82 0.37
CA ARG A 427 -10.47 32.54 0.77
C ARG A 427 -10.73 32.21 2.24
N VAL A 428 -10.54 33.18 3.14
CA VAL A 428 -10.82 32.98 4.57
C VAL A 428 -12.31 32.69 4.78
N GLN A 429 -13.21 33.42 4.11
CA GLN A 429 -14.64 33.17 4.18
C GLN A 429 -15.00 31.74 3.71
N THR A 430 -14.54 31.34 2.53
CA THR A 430 -14.78 29.98 2.00
C THR A 430 -14.22 28.89 2.90
N PHE A 431 -13.04 29.11 3.49
CA PHE A 431 -12.46 28.17 4.44
C PHE A 431 -13.34 28.02 5.70
N VAL A 432 -13.76 29.13 6.30
CA VAL A 432 -14.64 29.13 7.48
C VAL A 432 -15.96 28.42 7.18
N ASP A 433 -16.57 28.68 6.02
CA ASP A 433 -17.81 28.02 5.59
C ASP A 433 -17.62 26.51 5.38
N THR A 434 -16.45 26.08 4.90
CA THR A 434 -16.16 24.66 4.62
C THR A 434 -15.89 23.86 5.89
N VAL A 435 -15.16 24.43 6.86
CA VAL A 435 -14.76 23.76 8.11
C VAL A 435 -15.95 23.26 8.93
N GLU A 436 -17.12 23.89 8.82
CA GLU A 436 -18.32 23.45 9.55
C GLU A 436 -18.85 22.09 9.08
N THR A 437 -18.63 21.75 7.80
CA THR A 437 -19.26 20.59 7.17
C THR A 437 -18.26 19.51 6.76
N GLU A 438 -17.00 19.89 6.55
CA GLU A 438 -15.94 18.97 6.16
C GLU A 438 -15.23 18.37 7.38
N LYS A 439 -14.98 17.06 7.34
CA LYS A 439 -14.28 16.31 8.38
C LYS A 439 -12.95 15.71 7.91
N ARG A 440 -12.76 15.62 6.59
CA ARG A 440 -11.64 14.91 5.98
C ARG A 440 -10.37 15.72 6.04
N LEU A 441 -9.31 15.13 6.58
CA LEU A 441 -7.95 15.67 6.54
C LEU A 441 -7.45 15.80 5.10
N SER A 442 -7.80 14.85 4.21
CA SER A 442 -7.46 14.92 2.78
C SER A 442 -7.99 16.18 2.09
N ALA A 443 -9.14 16.70 2.54
CA ALA A 443 -9.73 17.94 2.03
C ALA A 443 -9.26 19.18 2.82
N LEU A 444 -9.21 19.09 4.15
CA LEU A 444 -8.92 20.22 5.03
C LEU A 444 -7.45 20.62 5.03
N LYS A 445 -6.52 19.66 4.96
CA LYS A 445 -5.07 19.94 4.97
C LYS A 445 -4.65 20.92 3.87
N PRO A 446 -4.92 20.67 2.57
CA PRO A 446 -4.52 21.60 1.52
C PRO A 446 -5.21 22.96 1.67
N MET A 447 -6.48 22.98 2.13
CA MET A 447 -7.19 24.25 2.39
C MET A 447 -6.56 25.05 3.53
N ILE A 448 -6.08 24.39 4.59
CA ILE A 448 -5.36 25.02 5.69
C ILE A 448 -4.04 25.60 5.17
N GLU A 449 -3.24 24.80 4.47
CA GLU A 449 -1.97 25.23 3.88
C GLU A 449 -2.17 26.44 2.93
N ASP A 450 -3.27 26.46 2.19
CA ASP A 450 -3.65 27.56 1.29
C ASP A 450 -4.17 28.82 2.00
N VAL A 451 -4.70 28.72 3.23
CA VAL A 451 -5.36 29.84 3.94
C VAL A 451 -4.49 30.50 5.00
N LEU A 452 -3.51 29.81 5.59
CA LEU A 452 -2.65 30.36 6.65
C LEU A 452 -1.92 31.63 6.21
N ALA A 453 -1.20 31.60 5.09
CA ALA A 453 -0.49 32.78 4.58
C ALA A 453 -1.44 33.94 4.18
N PRO A 454 -2.60 33.69 3.52
CA PRO A 454 -3.64 34.69 3.36
C PRO A 454 -4.16 35.32 4.66
N MET A 455 -4.34 34.55 5.74
CA MET A 455 -4.81 35.08 7.02
C MET A 455 -3.81 36.08 7.60
N ASP A 456 -2.52 35.73 7.63
CA ASP A 456 -1.47 36.61 8.14
C ASP A 456 -1.32 37.86 7.28
N THR A 457 -1.35 37.70 5.95
CA THR A 457 -1.27 38.83 5.02
C THR A 457 -2.47 39.75 5.17
N LEU A 458 -3.68 39.19 5.31
CA LEU A 458 -4.90 39.97 5.54
C LEU A 458 -4.86 40.71 6.88
N ALA A 459 -4.37 40.08 7.94
CA ALA A 459 -4.16 40.74 9.24
C ALA A 459 -3.23 41.94 9.10
N ASP A 460 -2.12 41.79 8.37
CA ASP A 460 -1.18 42.86 8.06
C ASP A 460 -1.83 44.03 7.28
N HIS A 461 -2.70 43.72 6.31
CA HIS A 461 -3.46 44.73 5.57
C HIS A 461 -4.45 45.47 6.49
N ILE A 462 -5.13 44.77 7.39
CA ILE A 462 -6.05 45.37 8.37
C ILE A 462 -5.29 46.31 9.32
N GLU A 463 -4.15 45.90 9.84
CA GLU A 463 -3.31 46.71 10.75
C GLU A 463 -2.80 47.98 10.08
N LYS A 464 -2.31 47.85 8.84
CA LYS A 464 -1.80 48.98 8.04
C LYS A 464 -2.92 49.81 7.41
N ARG A 465 -4.18 49.36 7.54
CA ARG A 465 -5.35 49.90 6.84
C ARG A 465 -5.14 50.01 5.32
N ASP A 466 -4.37 49.07 4.77
CA ASP A 466 -3.96 49.09 3.37
C ASP A 466 -4.98 48.37 2.49
N VAL A 467 -5.80 49.17 1.82
CA VAL A 467 -6.77 48.74 0.78
C VAL A 467 -6.40 49.29 -0.59
N ALA A 468 -5.13 49.65 -0.79
CA ALA A 468 -4.69 50.36 -1.99
C ALA A 468 -4.83 49.50 -3.26
N ASP A 469 -4.67 48.18 -3.16
CA ASP A 469 -4.78 47.26 -4.29
C ASP A 469 -6.21 47.18 -4.84
N ILE A 470 -7.20 47.03 -3.95
CA ILE A 470 -8.62 47.03 -4.29
C ILE A 470 -9.05 48.42 -4.77
N GLU A 471 -8.62 49.49 -4.10
CA GLU A 471 -8.90 50.87 -4.54
C GLU A 471 -8.35 51.14 -5.95
N LYS A 472 -7.10 50.74 -6.22
CA LYS A 472 -6.48 50.89 -7.54
C LYS A 472 -7.26 50.13 -8.62
N LYS A 473 -7.72 48.91 -8.30
CA LYS A 473 -8.48 48.09 -9.25
C LYS A 473 -9.87 48.65 -9.52
N LEU A 474 -10.59 49.09 -8.49
CA LEU A 474 -11.90 49.71 -8.62
C LEU A 474 -11.82 51.04 -9.38
N ASN A 475 -10.80 51.86 -9.13
CA ASN A 475 -10.53 53.08 -9.90
C ASN A 475 -10.20 52.79 -11.37
N TYR A 476 -9.54 51.66 -11.65
CA TYR A 476 -9.30 51.20 -13.02
C TYR A 476 -10.61 50.85 -13.73
N PHE A 477 -11.48 50.06 -13.09
CA PHE A 477 -12.80 49.74 -13.63
C PHE A 477 -13.67 50.98 -13.82
N GLY A 478 -13.70 51.89 -12.85
CA GLY A 478 -14.46 53.13 -12.94
C GLY A 478 -14.01 54.02 -14.12
N ARG A 479 -12.71 54.08 -14.40
CA ARG A 479 -12.19 54.78 -15.59
C ARG A 479 -12.64 54.12 -16.89
N LYS A 480 -12.59 52.79 -16.99
CA LYS A 480 -13.08 52.07 -18.17
C LYS A 480 -14.59 52.27 -18.37
N ILE A 481 -15.38 52.21 -17.32
CA ILE A 481 -16.83 52.49 -17.39
C ILE A 481 -17.09 53.93 -17.85
N GLN A 482 -16.35 54.91 -17.33
CA GLN A 482 -16.49 56.30 -17.76
C GLN A 482 -16.11 56.51 -19.23
N LEU A 483 -15.15 55.75 -19.76
CA LEU A 483 -14.85 55.73 -21.19
C LEU A 483 -16.04 55.18 -22.00
N ILE A 484 -16.68 54.10 -21.53
CA ILE A 484 -17.89 53.56 -22.17
C ILE A 484 -19.01 54.60 -22.16
N ASP A 485 -19.28 55.27 -21.04
CA ASP A 485 -20.28 56.34 -20.96
C ASP A 485 -19.97 57.47 -21.94
N SER A 486 -18.70 57.84 -22.08
CA SER A 486 -18.25 58.87 -23.03
C SER A 486 -18.42 58.43 -24.49
N LEU A 487 -18.18 57.15 -24.80
CA LEU A 487 -18.42 56.58 -26.13
C LEU A 487 -19.91 56.58 -26.47
N VAL A 488 -20.78 56.19 -25.53
CA VAL A 488 -22.23 56.23 -25.68
C VAL A 488 -22.71 57.67 -25.90
N ALA A 489 -22.21 58.63 -25.12
CA ALA A 489 -22.62 60.03 -25.20
C ALA A 489 -22.16 60.75 -26.48
N ASN A 490 -20.98 60.41 -27.01
CA ASN A 490 -20.36 61.13 -28.12
C ASN A 490 -20.50 60.45 -29.48
N THR A 491 -20.86 59.16 -29.53
CA THR A 491 -21.04 58.48 -30.81
C THR A 491 -22.19 59.08 -31.60
N SER A 492 -21.96 59.33 -32.90
CA SER A 492 -23.00 59.70 -33.86
C SER A 492 -23.79 58.50 -34.37
N GLN A 493 -23.35 57.27 -34.05
CA GLN A 493 -23.95 56.03 -34.52
C GLN A 493 -25.24 55.67 -33.77
N ILE A 494 -25.44 56.18 -32.55
CA ILE A 494 -26.67 56.00 -31.76
C ILE A 494 -27.57 57.22 -31.99
N PRO A 495 -28.86 57.04 -32.40
CA PRO A 495 -29.81 58.13 -32.53
C PRO A 495 -29.93 58.97 -31.25
N ALA A 496 -30.00 60.29 -31.39
CA ALA A 496 -29.96 61.21 -30.25
C ALA A 496 -31.10 61.01 -29.24
N ASN A 497 -32.27 60.55 -29.67
CA ASN A 497 -33.40 60.20 -28.81
C ASN A 497 -33.11 58.96 -27.96
N VAL A 498 -32.56 57.90 -28.57
CA VAL A 498 -32.15 56.67 -27.87
C VAL A 498 -31.01 56.96 -26.89
N ARG A 499 -30.03 57.75 -27.32
CA ARG A 499 -28.85 58.12 -26.52
C ARG A 499 -29.21 58.86 -25.23
N ARG A 500 -30.23 59.71 -25.25
CA ARG A 500 -30.71 60.45 -24.06
C ARG A 500 -31.41 59.56 -23.02
N GLU A 501 -31.89 58.39 -23.43
CA GLU A 501 -32.58 57.44 -22.55
C GLU A 501 -31.63 56.42 -21.92
N ILE A 502 -30.39 56.32 -22.40
CA ILE A 502 -29.39 55.41 -21.83
C ILE A 502 -28.83 56.03 -20.55
N PRO A 503 -29.05 55.41 -19.36
CA PRO A 503 -28.46 55.91 -18.14
C PRO A 503 -26.94 55.70 -18.15
N PRO A 504 -26.14 56.62 -17.58
CA PRO A 504 -24.71 56.39 -17.38
C PRO A 504 -24.47 55.14 -16.53
N PHE A 505 -23.62 54.23 -17.01
CA PHE A 505 -23.23 53.03 -16.28
C PHE A 505 -22.42 53.38 -15.03
N LYS A 506 -21.73 54.52 -15.03
CA LYS A 506 -21.03 55.01 -13.84
C LYS A 506 -21.94 55.14 -12.62
N ASN A 507 -23.22 55.48 -12.81
CA ASN A 507 -24.15 55.63 -11.68
C ASN A 507 -24.38 54.32 -10.93
N SER A 508 -24.46 53.18 -11.62
CA SER A 508 -24.59 51.87 -10.95
C SER A 508 -23.29 51.43 -10.30
N PHE A 509 -22.15 51.79 -10.90
CA PHE A 509 -20.82 51.48 -10.39
C PHE A 509 -20.41 52.32 -9.17
N GLU A 510 -20.89 53.56 -9.03
CA GLU A 510 -20.52 54.46 -7.93
C GLU A 510 -20.80 53.88 -6.53
N ASN A 511 -21.76 52.96 -6.43
CA ASN A 511 -22.04 52.20 -5.21
C ASN A 511 -20.82 51.41 -4.69
N VAL A 512 -19.91 51.01 -5.59
CA VAL A 512 -18.65 50.33 -5.23
C VAL A 512 -17.76 51.24 -4.38
N TYR A 513 -17.72 52.55 -4.64
CA TYR A 513 -16.92 53.48 -3.86
C TYR A 513 -17.50 53.74 -2.47
N ALA A 514 -18.83 53.69 -2.33
CA ALA A 514 -19.46 53.70 -1.02
C ALA A 514 -19.02 52.48 -0.20
N ALA A 515 -19.07 51.28 -0.79
CA ALA A 515 -18.58 50.06 -0.15
C ALA A 515 -17.07 50.11 0.15
N LEU A 516 -16.24 50.67 -0.74
CA LEU A 516 -14.79 50.83 -0.50
C LEU A 516 -14.50 51.77 0.69
N ASN A 517 -15.23 52.88 0.79
CA ASN A 517 -15.11 53.79 1.94
C ASN A 517 -15.59 53.12 3.23
N GLU A 518 -16.64 52.31 3.14
CA GLU A 518 -17.07 51.48 4.26
C GLU A 518 -15.99 50.49 4.67
N ILE A 519 -15.25 49.85 3.76
CA ILE A 519 -14.10 48.99 4.12
C ILE A 519 -13.09 49.79 4.95
N LYS A 520 -12.70 50.98 4.47
CA LYS A 520 -11.75 51.86 5.18
C LYS A 520 -12.22 52.19 6.60
N SER A 521 -13.53 52.30 6.82
CA SER A 521 -14.14 52.56 8.13
C SER A 521 -14.41 51.31 8.97
N ALA A 522 -14.63 50.16 8.33
CA ALA A 522 -14.98 48.89 8.96
C ALA A 522 -13.75 48.13 9.44
N ILE A 523 -12.55 48.47 8.93
CA ILE A 523 -11.28 47.90 9.38
C ILE A 523 -11.14 48.06 10.90
N ASN A 524 -11.29 46.94 11.59
CA ASN A 524 -11.16 46.82 13.02
C ASN A 524 -9.81 46.17 13.34
N PRO A 525 -8.89 46.84 14.05
CA PRO A 525 -7.62 46.24 14.46
C PRO A 525 -7.80 44.95 15.28
N ALA A 526 -8.91 44.78 15.99
CA ALA A 526 -9.22 43.55 16.71
C ALA A 526 -9.41 42.34 15.76
N ASP A 527 -9.86 42.58 14.52
CA ASP A 527 -10.03 41.51 13.52
C ASP A 527 -8.68 40.98 13.02
N ALA A 528 -7.63 41.82 12.97
CA ALA A 528 -6.27 41.35 12.70
C ALA A 528 -5.76 40.41 13.81
N GLN A 529 -6.03 40.74 15.07
CA GLN A 529 -5.68 39.87 16.19
C GLN A 529 -6.42 38.54 16.12
N LYS A 530 -7.73 38.54 15.80
CA LYS A 530 -8.50 37.30 15.60
C LYS A 530 -7.90 36.44 14.49
N LEU A 531 -7.51 37.02 13.36
CA LEU A 531 -6.88 36.31 12.25
C LEU A 531 -5.56 35.66 12.67
N ARG A 532 -4.66 36.39 13.33
CA ARG A 532 -3.37 35.85 13.80
C ARG A 532 -3.58 34.72 14.82
N GLN A 533 -4.46 34.93 15.80
CA GLN A 533 -4.76 33.90 16.81
C GLN A 533 -5.37 32.64 16.20
N ALA A 534 -6.32 32.80 15.28
CA ALA A 534 -6.92 31.67 14.57
C ALA A 534 -5.89 30.95 13.68
N SER A 535 -5.01 31.69 12.99
CA SER A 535 -3.93 31.13 12.16
C SER A 535 -3.03 30.20 13.00
N ASP A 536 -2.54 30.71 14.14
CA ASP A 536 -1.72 29.94 15.08
C ASP A 536 -2.45 28.69 15.62
N GLU A 537 -3.74 28.82 15.97
CA GLU A 537 -4.53 27.71 16.51
C GLU A 537 -4.85 26.65 15.44
N ILE A 538 -5.16 27.07 14.21
CA ILE A 538 -5.38 26.18 13.06
C ILE A 538 -4.11 25.40 12.75
N GLU A 539 -2.96 26.07 12.66
CA GLU A 539 -1.67 25.40 12.41
C GLU A 539 -1.33 24.41 13.53
N LYS A 540 -1.46 24.81 14.80
CA LYS A 540 -1.25 23.91 15.95
C LYS A 540 -2.17 22.71 15.92
N SER A 541 -3.44 22.90 15.57
CA SER A 541 -4.43 21.82 15.45
C SER A 541 -4.01 20.83 14.35
N LEU A 542 -3.60 21.32 13.18
CA LEU A 542 -3.11 20.48 12.08
C LEU A 542 -1.86 19.69 12.48
N VAL A 543 -0.85 20.37 13.03
CA VAL A 543 0.40 19.74 13.48
C VAL A 543 0.15 18.68 14.54
N LYS A 544 -0.76 18.94 15.49
CA LYS A 544 -1.14 17.98 16.53
C LYS A 544 -1.82 16.74 15.95
N THR A 545 -2.68 16.88 14.96
CA THR A 545 -3.33 15.74 14.27
C THR A 545 -2.32 14.92 13.47
N LEU A 546 -1.36 15.56 12.82
CA LEU A 546 -0.30 14.89 12.03
C LEU A 546 0.75 14.19 12.91
N ASN A 547 1.12 14.78 14.04
CA ASN A 547 2.11 14.25 14.98
C ASN A 547 1.52 13.28 16.01
N GLY A 548 0.18 13.18 16.10
CA GLY A 548 -0.49 12.28 17.01
C GLY A 548 -0.61 12.76 18.47
N TYR A 549 -1.33 11.97 19.25
CA TYR A 549 -1.59 12.19 20.67
C TYR A 549 -0.95 11.10 21.52
N HIS A 550 -0.31 11.51 22.63
CA HIS A 550 0.36 10.58 23.55
C HIS A 550 -0.53 10.30 24.77
N GLU A 551 -1.09 9.10 24.86
CA GLU A 551 -1.83 8.63 26.04
C GLU A 551 -0.85 8.06 27.08
N ARG A 552 -1.03 8.39 28.37
CA ARG A 552 -0.19 7.85 29.46
C ARG A 552 -0.70 6.48 29.90
N ILE A 553 0.16 5.46 29.82
CA ILE A 553 -0.14 4.11 30.31
C ILE A 553 0.80 3.77 31.48
N TYR A 554 0.27 3.05 32.48
CA TYR A 554 1.02 2.57 33.65
C TYR A 554 1.77 3.68 34.45
N GLY A 555 1.16 4.86 34.57
CA GLY A 555 1.62 5.94 35.45
C GLY A 555 2.89 6.64 34.97
N VAL A 556 2.76 7.86 34.45
CA VAL A 556 3.79 8.88 34.05
C VAL A 556 4.94 8.43 33.13
N PHE A 557 5.41 7.19 33.15
CA PHE A 557 6.66 6.76 32.50
C PHE A 557 6.48 6.11 31.12
N PHE A 558 5.27 5.72 30.74
CA PHE A 558 5.01 5.09 29.43
C PHE A 558 3.90 5.82 28.69
N HIS A 559 4.07 5.92 27.38
CA HIS A 559 3.14 6.58 26.48
C HIS A 559 2.74 5.64 25.34
N VAL A 560 1.47 5.65 24.96
CA VAL A 560 1.00 5.14 23.67
C VAL A 560 0.77 6.30 22.72
N GLU A 561 1.30 6.19 21.52
CA GLU A 561 1.10 7.17 20.46
C GLU A 561 -0.10 6.78 19.59
N HIS A 562 -1.12 7.63 19.57
CA HIS A 562 -2.27 7.54 18.67
C HIS A 562 -2.06 8.53 17.51
N THR A 563 -2.13 8.07 16.28
CA THR A 563 -1.90 8.94 15.10
C THR A 563 -3.02 8.77 14.09
N ASN A 564 -3.27 9.81 13.28
CA ASN A 564 -4.01 9.59 12.05
C ASN A 564 -3.11 8.81 11.08
N HIS A 565 -3.57 7.65 10.63
CA HIS A 565 -2.75 6.74 9.82
C HIS A 565 -2.67 7.12 8.34
N GLY A 566 -3.35 8.20 7.94
CA GLY A 566 -3.35 8.79 6.61
C GLY A 566 -4.57 8.43 5.78
N PHE A 567 -4.43 8.61 4.47
CA PHE A 567 -5.40 8.28 3.44
C PHE A 567 -4.73 7.66 2.20
N VAL A 568 -5.56 6.99 1.40
CA VAL A 568 -5.24 6.50 0.05
C VAL A 568 -6.13 7.23 -0.94
N GLU A 569 -5.52 7.96 -1.89
CA GLU A 569 -6.22 8.69 -2.95
C GLU A 569 -5.64 8.32 -4.31
N ASN A 570 -6.46 7.78 -5.21
CA ASN A 570 -6.04 7.42 -6.58
C ASN A 570 -4.78 6.53 -6.64
N GLY A 571 -4.59 5.67 -5.62
CA GLY A 571 -3.43 4.77 -5.50
C GLY A 571 -2.24 5.40 -4.78
N ASN A 572 -2.25 6.71 -4.54
CA ASN A 572 -1.23 7.39 -3.75
C ASN A 572 -1.51 7.22 -2.26
N LYS A 573 -0.51 6.77 -1.52
CA LYS A 573 -0.58 6.56 -0.08
C LYS A 573 0.13 7.70 0.61
N SER A 574 -0.62 8.50 1.36
CA SER A 574 -0.09 9.69 2.08
C SER A 574 1.08 9.41 3.02
N TRP A 575 1.25 8.17 3.50
CA TRP A 575 2.35 7.78 4.37
C TRP A 575 3.64 7.37 3.63
N GLU A 576 3.60 7.23 2.31
CA GLU A 576 4.78 6.98 1.46
C GLU A 576 5.45 8.28 0.99
N GLU A 577 4.79 9.43 1.14
CA GLU A 577 5.26 10.76 0.72
C GLU A 577 6.23 11.43 1.71
N ARG A 578 6.79 10.68 2.68
CA ARG A 578 7.63 11.22 3.76
C ARG A 578 9.11 11.32 3.43
#